data_AF-A0A7V6DZV5-F1
#
_entry.id   AF-A0A7V6DZV5-F1
#
_cell.length_a   1.000
_cell.length_b   1.000
_cell.length_c   1.000
_cell.angle_alpha   90.00
_cell.angle_beta   90.00
_cell.angle_gamma   90.00
#
_symmetry.space_group_name_H-M   'P 1'
#
loop_
_entity.id
_entity.type
_entity.pdbx_description
1 polymer ?
#
loop_
_entity_poly.entity_id
_entity_poly.type
_entity_poly.pdbx_seq_one_letter_code
_entity_poly.pdbx_strand_id
1 'polypeptide(L)'
;MALSPLEIRNQEFSKSPMGYKRDEVKFFLAQVAESVAELHKEREHLSRRLETLTKRISELEAQSGAIGHALELAKKEGHELIARAEEEARHIRESADDEAQKVMARYSQQINETKQELYELTTIKDAYFRKLMRVLELQDKALKQFDEEYEARRIRASVETLSAGFRIEFPLSDEAVFSRSTHRRRRASLFPMD
;
A
#
# COMPACT_ATOMS: atom_id res chain seq x y z
N MET A 1 -50.06 -63.15 40.58
CA MET A 1 -49.88 -63.99 41.77
C MET A 1 -49.66 -65.40 41.24
N ALA A 2 -48.39 -65.81 41.14
CA ALA A 2 -48.01 -67.09 40.55
C ALA A 2 -47.66 -68.05 41.69
N LEU A 3 -48.22 -69.26 41.66
CA LEU A 3 -47.93 -70.31 42.63
C LEU A 3 -46.42 -70.59 42.62
N SER A 4 -45.82 -70.68 43.80
CA SER A 4 -44.43 -71.09 43.94
C SER A 4 -44.28 -72.54 43.48
N PRO A 5 -43.17 -72.93 42.83
CA PRO A 5 -42.88 -74.35 42.53
C PRO A 5 -43.08 -75.28 43.73
N LEU A 6 -42.78 -74.80 44.93
CA LEU A 6 -42.99 -75.51 46.20
C LEU A 6 -44.48 -75.67 46.55
N GLU A 7 -45.30 -74.66 46.26
CA GLU A 7 -46.75 -74.71 46.47
C GLU A 7 -47.41 -75.66 45.47
N ILE A 8 -46.97 -75.68 44.21
CA ILE A 8 -47.45 -76.61 43.18
C ILE A 8 -47.15 -78.06 43.58
N ARG A 9 -45.95 -78.33 44.12
CA ARG A 9 -45.53 -79.68 44.53
C ARG A 9 -46.28 -80.18 45.78
N ASN A 10 -46.62 -79.27 46.69
CA ASN A 10 -47.27 -79.59 47.96
C ASN A 10 -48.80 -79.44 47.90
N GLN A 11 -49.38 -79.16 46.74
CA GLN A 11 -50.82 -78.99 46.57
C GLN A 11 -51.56 -80.29 46.81
N GLU A 12 -52.50 -80.27 47.77
CA GLU A 12 -53.41 -81.39 48.03
C GLU A 12 -54.76 -81.18 47.34
N PHE A 13 -55.35 -82.26 46.83
CA PHE A 13 -56.68 -82.26 46.18
C PHE A 13 -57.67 -83.13 46.94
N SER A 14 -58.93 -82.68 47.00
CA SER A 14 -60.05 -83.43 47.61
C SER A 14 -60.37 -84.72 46.84
N LYS A 15 -60.79 -85.76 47.56
CA LYS A 15 -61.12 -87.08 46.98
C LYS A 15 -62.55 -87.08 46.42
N SER A 16 -62.74 -87.54 45.17
CA SER A 16 -64.04 -87.71 44.53
C SER A 16 -64.16 -89.14 43.97
N PRO A 17 -65.35 -89.78 44.00
CA PRO A 17 -65.55 -91.18 43.55
C PRO A 17 -65.24 -91.41 42.06
N MET A 18 -65.18 -90.37 41.24
CA MET A 18 -64.83 -90.42 39.82
C MET A 18 -63.68 -89.43 39.55
N GLY A 19 -62.47 -89.75 40.03
CA GLY A 19 -61.32 -88.83 40.01
C GLY A 19 -60.08 -89.42 39.35
N TYR A 20 -59.14 -88.54 38.97
CA TYR A 20 -57.84 -88.93 38.45
C TYR A 20 -56.99 -89.69 39.49
N LYS A 21 -56.09 -90.56 39.01
CA LYS A 21 -55.17 -91.31 39.87
C LYS A 21 -54.22 -90.36 40.59
N ARG A 22 -54.12 -90.47 41.91
CA ARG A 22 -53.29 -89.56 42.72
C ARG A 22 -51.81 -89.62 42.38
N ASP A 23 -51.28 -90.80 42.08
CA ASP A 23 -49.85 -90.97 41.81
C ASP A 23 -49.45 -90.30 40.49
N GLU A 24 -50.31 -90.41 39.48
CA GLU A 24 -50.13 -89.78 38.16
C GLU A 24 -50.25 -88.26 38.24
N VAL A 25 -51.23 -87.75 39.01
CA VAL A 25 -51.38 -86.32 39.28
C VAL A 25 -50.17 -85.77 40.05
N LYS A 26 -49.66 -86.49 41.05
CA LYS A 26 -48.46 -86.08 41.80
C LYS A 26 -47.20 -86.05 40.93
N PHE A 27 -47.04 -87.02 40.02
CA PHE A 27 -45.93 -87.02 39.05
C PHE A 27 -46.02 -85.82 38.10
N PHE A 28 -47.21 -85.54 37.57
CA PHE A 28 -47.45 -84.37 36.71
C PHE A 28 -47.19 -83.05 37.46
N LEU A 29 -47.67 -82.92 38.70
CA LEU A 29 -47.39 -81.74 39.53
C LEU A 29 -45.89 -81.54 39.80
N ALA A 30 -45.12 -82.61 39.98
CA ALA A 30 -43.67 -82.52 40.15
C ALA A 30 -43.00 -82.00 38.87
N GLN A 31 -43.40 -82.50 37.69
CA GLN A 31 -42.88 -82.04 36.40
C GLN A 31 -43.26 -80.57 36.12
N VAL A 32 -44.51 -80.19 36.40
CA VAL A 32 -44.96 -78.79 36.27
C VAL A 32 -44.22 -77.88 37.24
N ALA A 33 -44.01 -78.30 38.49
CA ALA A 33 -43.23 -77.53 39.46
C ALA A 33 -41.79 -77.30 38.98
N GLU A 34 -41.15 -78.32 38.39
CA GLU A 34 -39.81 -78.20 37.83
C GLU A 34 -39.76 -77.23 36.64
N SER A 35 -40.67 -77.35 35.67
CA SER A 35 -40.76 -76.39 34.56
C SER A 35 -41.04 -74.96 35.02
N VAL A 36 -41.89 -74.76 36.04
CA VAL A 36 -42.16 -73.43 36.60
C VAL A 36 -40.93 -72.88 37.33
N ALA A 37 -40.13 -73.73 37.99
CA ALA A 37 -38.88 -73.32 38.62
C ALA A 37 -37.82 -72.90 37.59
N GLU A 38 -37.70 -73.63 36.48
CA GLU A 38 -36.82 -73.25 35.36
C GLU A 38 -37.24 -71.92 34.73
N LEU A 39 -38.54 -71.75 34.45
CA LEU A 39 -39.08 -70.48 33.93
C LEU A 39 -38.83 -69.31 34.89
N HIS A 40 -38.91 -69.52 36.21
CA HIS A 40 -38.57 -68.48 37.19
C HIS A 40 -37.09 -68.12 37.15
N LYS A 41 -36.19 -69.11 37.08
CA LYS A 41 -34.74 -68.86 36.95
C LYS A 41 -34.42 -68.10 35.66
N GLU A 42 -35.03 -68.49 34.55
CA GLU A 42 -34.83 -67.82 33.26
C GLU A 42 -35.37 -66.38 33.29
N ARG A 43 -36.57 -66.17 33.87
CA ARG A 43 -37.13 -64.84 34.08
C ARG A 43 -36.20 -63.96 34.90
N GLU A 44 -35.67 -64.46 36.02
CA GLU A 44 -34.72 -63.70 36.83
C GLU A 44 -33.43 -63.39 36.07
N HIS A 45 -32.90 -64.36 35.32
CA HIS A 45 -31.70 -64.16 34.51
C HIS A 45 -31.92 -63.08 33.43
N LEU A 46 -33.03 -63.16 32.71
CA LEU A 46 -33.43 -62.17 31.71
C LEU A 46 -33.68 -60.79 32.35
N SER A 47 -34.33 -60.74 33.51
CA SER A 47 -34.57 -59.49 34.24
C SER A 47 -33.27 -58.83 34.67
N ARG A 48 -32.30 -59.60 35.17
CA ARG A 48 -30.97 -59.08 35.52
C ARG A 48 -30.22 -58.55 34.29
N ARG A 49 -30.30 -59.27 33.16
CA ARG A 49 -29.72 -58.81 31.88
C ARG A 49 -30.38 -57.54 31.35
N LEU A 50 -31.71 -57.43 31.47
CA LEU A 50 -32.41 -56.22 31.10
C LEU A 50 -31.97 -55.04 31.96
N GLU A 51 -31.82 -55.24 33.28
CA GLU A 51 -31.37 -54.18 34.18
C GLU A 51 -29.95 -53.70 33.86
N THR A 52 -29.01 -54.61 33.59
CA THR A 52 -27.64 -54.24 33.20
C THR A 52 -27.59 -53.54 31.84
N LEU A 53 -28.34 -54.03 30.85
CA LEU A 53 -28.42 -53.38 29.54
C LEU A 53 -29.05 -51.99 29.63
N THR A 54 -30.10 -51.82 30.44
CA THR A 54 -30.76 -50.53 30.63
C THR A 54 -29.82 -49.52 31.28
N LYS A 55 -29.06 -49.93 32.30
CA LYS A 55 -28.00 -49.08 32.90
C LYS A 55 -26.94 -48.71 31.88
N ARG A 56 -26.54 -49.65 31.02
CA ARG A 56 -25.53 -49.38 30.00
C ARG A 56 -26.04 -48.39 28.95
N ILE A 57 -27.31 -48.49 28.55
CA ILE A 57 -27.94 -47.55 27.63
C ILE A 57 -27.96 -46.15 28.26
N SER A 58 -28.40 -46.02 29.52
CA SER A 58 -28.43 -44.70 30.16
C SER A 58 -27.05 -44.07 30.33
N GLU A 59 -26.01 -44.87 30.60
CA GLU A 59 -24.62 -44.40 30.61
C GLU A 59 -24.19 -43.88 29.22
N LEU A 60 -24.50 -44.62 28.16
CA LEU A 60 -24.15 -44.25 26.79
C LEU A 60 -24.91 -42.98 26.35
N GLU A 61 -26.18 -42.85 26.72
CA GLU A 61 -26.98 -41.64 26.45
C GLU A 61 -26.38 -40.42 27.16
N ALA A 62 -25.99 -40.56 28.43
CA ALA A 62 -25.32 -39.49 29.18
C ALA A 62 -23.97 -39.09 28.55
N GLN A 63 -23.17 -40.06 28.12
CA GLN A 63 -21.91 -39.82 27.42
C GLN A 63 -22.13 -39.14 26.06
N SER A 64 -23.12 -39.59 25.30
CA SER A 64 -23.48 -38.98 24.01
C SER A 64 -23.93 -37.52 24.20
N GLY A 65 -24.72 -37.23 25.24
CA GLY A 65 -25.10 -35.87 25.59
C GLY A 65 -23.90 -34.99 25.93
N ALA A 66 -22.97 -35.49 26.75
CA ALA A 66 -21.73 -34.77 27.08
C ALA A 66 -20.86 -34.48 25.84
N ILE A 67 -20.72 -35.45 24.94
CA ILE A 67 -20.00 -35.27 23.67
C ILE A 67 -20.71 -34.24 22.79
N GLY A 68 -22.04 -34.28 22.72
CA GLY A 68 -22.84 -33.30 21.99
C GLY A 68 -22.61 -31.87 22.50
N HIS A 69 -22.66 -31.68 23.82
CA HIS A 69 -22.38 -30.39 24.44
C HIS A 69 -20.94 -29.92 24.21
N ALA A 70 -19.95 -30.80 24.36
CA ALA A 70 -18.55 -30.48 24.11
C ALA A 70 -18.33 -30.08 22.64
N LEU A 71 -18.97 -30.76 21.70
CA LEU A 71 -18.90 -30.43 20.27
C LEU A 71 -19.57 -29.08 19.98
N GLU A 72 -20.71 -28.78 20.59
CA GLU A 72 -21.37 -27.48 20.42
C GLU A 72 -20.52 -26.34 20.98
N LEU A 73 -19.91 -26.55 22.16
CA LEU A 73 -18.98 -25.59 22.75
C LEU A 73 -17.76 -25.37 21.84
N ALA A 74 -17.13 -26.45 21.37
CA ALA A 74 -15.99 -26.37 20.47
C ALA A 74 -16.34 -25.64 19.16
N LYS A 75 -17.55 -25.84 18.62
CA LYS A 75 -18.03 -25.08 17.46
C LYS A 75 -18.16 -23.59 17.76
N LYS A 76 -18.76 -23.23 18.90
CA LYS A 76 -18.90 -21.82 19.33
C LYS A 76 -17.53 -21.17 19.52
N GLU A 77 -16.61 -21.82 20.22
CA GLU A 77 -15.24 -21.34 20.40
C GLU A 77 -14.51 -21.20 19.07
N GLY A 78 -14.67 -22.17 18.15
CA GLY A 78 -14.09 -22.09 16.81
C GLY A 78 -14.61 -20.88 16.03
N HIS A 79 -15.92 -20.61 16.07
CA HIS A 79 -16.51 -19.43 15.43
C HIS A 79 -16.03 -18.13 16.06
N GLU A 80 -15.95 -18.04 17.39
CA GLU A 80 -15.41 -16.86 18.07
C GLU A 80 -13.94 -16.63 17.73
N LEU A 81 -13.13 -17.69 17.66
CA LEU A 81 -11.72 -17.59 17.30
C LEU A 81 -11.55 -17.04 15.88
N ILE A 82 -12.34 -17.55 14.93
CA ILE A 82 -12.31 -17.05 13.54
C ILE A 82 -12.75 -15.57 13.50
N ALA A 83 -13.82 -15.20 14.19
CA ALA A 83 -14.30 -13.82 14.23
C ALA A 83 -13.25 -12.86 14.81
N ARG A 84 -12.58 -13.25 15.90
CA ARG A 84 -11.47 -12.47 16.49
C ARG A 84 -10.29 -12.35 15.56
N ALA A 85 -9.89 -13.45 14.90
CA ALA A 85 -8.80 -13.42 13.93
C ALA A 85 -9.11 -12.52 12.72
N GLU A 86 -10.37 -12.52 12.25
CA GLU A 86 -10.81 -11.60 11.18
C GLU A 86 -10.80 -10.14 11.62
N GLU A 87 -11.23 -9.85 12.84
CA GLU A 87 -11.20 -8.51 13.42
C GLU A 87 -9.76 -8.01 13.60
N GLU A 88 -8.88 -8.84 14.14
CA GLU A 88 -7.46 -8.52 14.30
C GLU A 88 -6.78 -8.33 12.93
N ALA A 89 -7.09 -9.18 11.94
CA ALA A 89 -6.60 -9.01 10.58
C ALA A 89 -7.10 -7.71 9.93
N ARG A 90 -8.35 -7.30 10.18
CA ARG A 90 -8.87 -5.98 9.76
C ARG A 90 -8.07 -4.87 10.41
N HIS A 91 -7.90 -4.93 11.73
CA HIS A 91 -7.14 -3.94 12.49
C HIS A 91 -5.70 -3.79 12.02
N ILE A 92 -5.02 -4.91 11.72
CA ILE A 92 -3.65 -4.90 11.20
C ILE A 92 -3.62 -4.22 9.82
N ARG A 93 -4.57 -4.52 8.92
CA ARG A 93 -4.63 -3.89 7.61
C ARG A 93 -4.90 -2.39 7.70
N GLU A 94 -5.85 -1.99 8.54
CA GLU A 94 -6.17 -0.57 8.75
C GLU A 94 -4.98 0.18 9.34
N SER A 95 -4.34 -0.38 10.38
CA SER A 95 -3.14 0.22 10.97
C SER A 95 -1.98 0.32 9.98
N ALA A 96 -1.79 -0.69 9.13
CA ALA A 96 -0.76 -0.68 8.10
C ALA A 96 -1.05 0.35 7.00
N ASP A 97 -2.31 0.51 6.60
CA ASP A 97 -2.71 1.53 5.62
C ASP A 97 -2.52 2.94 6.20
N ASP A 98 -2.96 3.17 7.44
CA ASP A 98 -2.76 4.45 8.14
C ASP A 98 -1.28 4.81 8.26
N GLU A 99 -0.43 3.84 8.59
CA GLU A 99 1.02 4.04 8.69
C GLU A 99 1.63 4.32 7.32
N ALA A 100 1.23 3.57 6.28
CA ALA A 100 1.66 3.82 4.91
C ALA A 100 1.26 5.22 4.44
N GLN A 101 0.02 5.65 4.70
CA GLN A 101 -0.45 7.00 4.36
C GLN A 101 0.35 8.08 5.08
N LYS A 102 0.65 7.91 6.38
CA LYS A 102 1.50 8.84 7.14
C LYS A 102 2.91 8.93 6.56
N VAL A 103 3.49 7.79 6.19
CA VAL A 103 4.81 7.73 5.56
C VAL A 103 4.81 8.45 4.21
N MET A 104 3.81 8.20 3.37
CA MET A 104 3.66 8.86 2.06
C MET A 104 3.48 10.37 2.21
N ALA A 105 2.67 10.82 3.18
CA ALA A 105 2.49 12.23 3.46
C ALA A 105 3.81 12.91 3.88
N ARG A 106 4.59 12.27 4.77
CA ARG A 106 5.92 12.77 5.17
C ARG A 106 6.87 12.88 3.99
N TYR A 107 6.96 11.84 3.14
CA TYR A 107 7.82 11.89 1.95
C TYR A 107 7.35 12.95 0.95
N SER A 108 6.03 13.10 0.75
CA SER A 108 5.50 14.14 -0.13
C SER A 108 5.89 15.54 0.36
N GLN A 109 5.80 15.79 1.66
CA GLN A 109 6.27 17.03 2.27
C GLN A 109 7.78 17.25 2.05
N GLN A 110 8.61 16.25 2.34
CA GLN A 110 10.06 16.33 2.14
C GLN A 110 10.45 16.58 0.67
N ILE A 111 9.73 15.95 -0.28
CA ILE A 111 9.94 16.16 -1.71
C ILE A 111 9.61 17.62 -2.07
N ASN A 112 8.53 18.17 -1.53
CA ASN A 112 8.16 19.56 -1.80
C ASN A 112 9.16 20.55 -1.19
N GLU A 113 9.63 20.30 0.02
CA GLU A 113 10.69 21.09 0.67
C GLU A 113 11.98 21.06 -0.16
N THR A 114 12.46 19.86 -0.50
CA THR A 114 13.67 19.69 -1.34
C THR A 114 13.51 20.38 -2.71
N LYS A 115 12.32 20.33 -3.31
CA LYS A 115 12.04 21.03 -4.58
C LYS A 115 12.12 22.55 -4.41
N GLN A 116 11.58 23.10 -3.32
CA GLN A 116 11.65 24.53 -3.04
C GLN A 116 13.11 24.97 -2.86
N GLU A 117 13.89 24.23 -2.07
CA GLU A 117 15.32 24.49 -1.90
C GLU A 117 16.08 24.44 -3.24
N LEU A 118 15.75 23.49 -4.11
CA LEU A 118 16.32 23.39 -5.45
C LEU A 118 15.96 24.61 -6.33
N TYR A 119 14.71 25.08 -6.28
CA TYR A 119 14.28 26.28 -7.00
C TYR A 119 15.01 27.53 -6.48
N GLU A 120 15.21 27.66 -5.19
CA GLU A 120 15.98 28.77 -4.60
C GLU A 120 17.45 28.74 -5.06
N LEU A 121 18.10 27.57 -4.96
CA LEU A 121 19.48 27.37 -5.39
C LEU A 121 19.68 27.66 -6.88
N THR A 122 18.76 27.21 -7.73
CA THR A 122 18.82 27.50 -9.18
C THR A 122 18.63 28.98 -9.47
N THR A 123 17.72 29.65 -8.76
CA THR A 123 17.52 31.10 -8.88
C THR A 123 18.77 31.88 -8.46
N ILE A 124 19.41 31.48 -7.36
CA ILE A 124 20.66 32.06 -6.87
C ILE A 124 21.77 31.85 -7.91
N LYS A 125 21.95 30.61 -8.40
CA LYS A 125 22.92 30.27 -9.45
C LYS A 125 22.74 31.18 -10.67
N ASP A 126 21.52 31.32 -11.17
CA ASP A 126 21.23 32.13 -12.35
C ASP A 126 21.49 33.62 -12.11
N ALA A 127 21.18 34.12 -10.91
CA ALA A 127 21.48 35.50 -10.53
C ALA A 127 23.00 35.76 -10.49
N TYR A 128 23.78 34.83 -9.91
CA TYR A 128 25.24 34.90 -9.91
C TYR A 128 25.83 34.82 -11.33
N PHE A 129 25.31 33.91 -12.16
CA PHE A 129 25.75 33.77 -13.55
C PHE A 129 25.50 35.06 -14.34
N ARG A 130 24.30 35.65 -14.23
CA ARG A 130 23.98 36.96 -14.84
C ARG A 130 24.90 38.07 -14.34
N LYS A 131 25.20 38.10 -13.04
CA LYS A 131 26.12 39.09 -12.45
C LYS A 131 27.52 38.96 -13.03
N LEU A 132 28.04 37.73 -13.14
CA LEU A 132 29.37 37.47 -13.71
C LEU A 132 29.42 37.86 -15.20
N MET A 133 28.42 37.46 -15.98
CA MET A 133 28.31 37.82 -17.39
C MET A 133 28.32 39.34 -17.59
N ARG A 134 27.56 40.08 -16.78
CA ARG A 134 27.55 41.54 -16.84
C ARG A 134 28.93 42.17 -16.55
N VAL A 135 29.69 41.60 -15.61
CA VAL A 135 31.06 42.07 -15.32
C VAL A 135 31.98 41.81 -16.52
N LEU A 136 31.91 40.62 -17.11
CA LEU A 136 32.70 40.27 -18.29
C LEU A 136 32.36 41.16 -19.49
N GLU A 137 31.08 41.42 -19.75
CA GLU A 137 30.62 42.33 -20.80
C GLU A 137 31.12 43.77 -20.58
N LEU A 138 31.15 44.23 -19.33
CA LEU A 138 31.68 45.55 -19.00
C LEU A 138 33.19 45.61 -19.25
N GLN A 139 33.93 44.58 -18.88
CA GLN A 139 35.37 44.48 -19.11
C GLN A 139 35.71 44.40 -20.60
N ASP A 140 34.95 43.61 -21.38
CA ASP A 140 35.09 43.53 -22.84
C ASP A 140 34.86 44.90 -23.51
N LYS A 141 33.82 45.63 -23.08
CA LYS A 141 33.59 47.01 -23.57
C LYS A 141 34.73 47.95 -23.21
N ALA A 142 35.25 47.88 -21.98
CA ALA A 142 36.37 48.70 -21.57
C ALA A 142 37.61 48.42 -22.42
N LEU A 143 37.93 47.15 -22.67
CA LEU A 143 39.06 46.76 -23.53
C LEU A 143 38.90 47.30 -24.97
N LYS A 144 37.71 47.18 -25.56
CA LYS A 144 37.42 47.75 -26.89
C LYS A 144 37.61 49.27 -26.93
N GLN A 145 37.16 49.99 -25.90
CA GLN A 145 37.39 51.43 -25.78
C GLN A 145 38.88 51.76 -25.67
N PHE A 146 39.65 50.99 -24.90
CA PHE A 146 41.11 51.16 -24.82
C PHE A 146 41.79 50.93 -26.18
N ASP A 147 41.39 49.91 -26.93
CA ASP A 147 41.92 49.62 -28.26
C ASP A 147 41.60 50.75 -29.26
N GLU A 148 40.35 51.25 -29.25
CA GLU A 148 39.92 52.40 -30.07
C GLU A 148 40.71 53.67 -29.72
N GLU A 149 40.90 53.96 -28.44
CA GLU A 149 41.70 55.10 -27.97
C GLU A 149 43.19 54.96 -28.34
N TYR A 150 43.73 53.74 -28.28
CA TYR A 150 45.10 53.43 -28.68
C TYR A 150 45.29 53.67 -30.18
N GLU A 151 44.39 53.15 -31.00
CA GLU A 151 44.39 53.35 -32.45
C GLU A 151 44.23 54.84 -32.81
N ALA A 152 43.32 55.55 -32.16
CA ALA A 152 43.16 57.00 -32.35
C ALA A 152 44.42 57.79 -31.93
N ARG A 153 45.10 57.40 -30.85
CA ARG A 153 46.40 57.98 -30.45
C ARG A 153 47.49 57.68 -31.47
N ARG A 154 47.58 56.44 -31.98
CA ARG A 154 48.56 56.04 -33.00
C ARG A 154 48.37 56.84 -34.29
N ILE A 155 47.13 56.95 -34.76
CA ILE A 155 46.80 57.74 -35.95
C ILE A 155 47.18 59.20 -35.74
N ARG A 156 46.82 59.82 -34.60
CA ARG A 156 47.22 61.21 -34.27
C ARG A 156 48.73 61.39 -34.27
N ALA A 157 49.48 60.51 -33.61
CA ALA A 157 50.94 60.55 -33.62
C ALA A 157 51.54 60.40 -35.03
N SER A 158 50.96 59.54 -35.88
CA SER A 158 51.39 59.40 -37.27
C SER A 158 51.06 60.63 -38.12
N VAL A 159 49.92 61.28 -37.90
CA VAL A 159 49.55 62.54 -38.57
C VAL A 159 50.45 63.68 -38.12
N GLU A 160 50.75 63.78 -36.82
CA GLU A 160 51.68 64.78 -36.28
C GLU A 160 53.09 64.61 -36.89
N THR A 161 53.61 63.39 -36.94
CA THR A 161 54.93 63.11 -37.55
C THR A 161 54.95 63.36 -39.06
N LEU A 162 53.90 62.98 -39.80
CA LEU A 162 53.76 63.29 -41.23
C LEU A 162 53.63 64.80 -41.49
N SER A 163 52.88 65.53 -40.65
CA SER A 163 52.73 66.99 -40.75
C SER A 163 54.02 67.74 -40.39
N ALA A 164 54.82 67.21 -39.45
CA ALA A 164 56.13 67.77 -39.13
C ALA A 164 57.16 67.57 -40.26
N GLY A 165 57.03 66.49 -41.03
CA GLY A 165 57.83 66.22 -42.24
C GLY A 165 57.37 67.03 -43.46
N PHE A 166 56.11 67.45 -43.49
CA PHE A 166 55.55 68.28 -44.55
C PHE A 166 55.55 69.76 -44.12
N ARG A 167 56.72 70.42 -44.18
CA ARG A 167 56.71 71.86 -44.42
C ARG A 167 56.14 72.07 -45.81
N ILE A 168 54.83 72.27 -45.87
CA ILE A 168 54.21 72.94 -47.01
C ILE A 168 54.83 74.35 -47.04
N GLU A 169 55.97 74.51 -47.68
CA GLU A 169 56.32 75.77 -48.32
C GLU A 169 55.39 75.88 -49.54
N PHE A 170 54.12 76.21 -49.30
CA PHE A 170 53.28 76.69 -50.39
C PHE A 170 53.22 78.21 -50.38
N PRO A 171 53.21 78.80 -51.58
CA PRO A 171 53.95 80.02 -51.83
C PRO A 171 53.03 81.15 -52.28
N LEU A 172 53.68 82.29 -52.54
CA LEU A 172 53.21 83.46 -53.29
C LEU A 172 52.36 84.43 -52.47
N SER A 173 53.03 85.49 -52.05
CA SER A 173 52.37 86.76 -51.75
C SER A 173 51.39 87.12 -52.86
N ASP A 174 50.22 87.66 -52.47
CA ASP A 174 49.18 88.11 -53.39
C ASP A 174 49.74 89.01 -54.51
N GLU A 175 50.81 89.76 -54.24
CA GLU A 175 51.53 90.62 -55.18
C GLU A 175 52.14 89.88 -56.40
N ALA A 176 52.59 88.64 -56.23
CA ALA A 176 53.23 87.86 -57.30
C ALA A 176 52.20 87.27 -58.29
N VAL A 177 50.95 87.06 -57.86
CA VAL A 177 49.88 86.47 -58.68
C VAL A 177 49.27 87.51 -59.63
N PHE A 178 49.21 88.79 -59.23
CA PHE A 178 48.55 89.83 -60.03
C PHE A 178 49.43 90.49 -61.10
N SER A 179 50.77 90.45 -60.99
CA SER A 179 51.70 91.10 -61.94
C SER A 179 51.73 90.48 -63.35
N ARG A 180 51.19 89.26 -63.53
CA ARG A 180 51.13 88.57 -64.83
C ARG A 180 49.71 88.38 -65.39
N SER A 181 48.72 89.01 -64.77
CA SER A 181 47.34 88.99 -65.30
C SER A 181 47.14 90.13 -66.31
N THR A 182 47.23 89.82 -67.59
CA THR A 182 46.92 90.78 -68.67
C THR A 182 45.41 90.99 -68.75
N HIS A 183 44.96 92.17 -68.33
CA HIS A 183 43.56 92.57 -68.33
C HIS A 183 43.08 92.86 -69.77
N ARG A 184 42.57 91.86 -70.50
CA ARG A 184 41.95 92.05 -71.83
C ARG A 184 40.51 92.51 -71.69
N ARG A 185 40.32 93.84 -71.64
CA ARG A 185 39.00 94.49 -71.78
C ARG A 185 38.45 94.21 -73.19
N ARG A 186 37.38 93.43 -73.32
CA ARG A 186 36.47 93.49 -74.48
C ARG A 186 35.08 93.91 -74.02
N ARG A 187 34.80 95.20 -74.22
CA ARG A 187 33.44 95.71 -74.39
C ARG A 187 33.01 95.39 -75.81
N ALA A 188 31.83 94.79 -75.98
CA ALA A 188 30.99 95.00 -77.16
C ALA A 188 29.57 94.55 -76.82
N SER A 189 28.70 95.53 -76.61
CA SER A 189 27.24 95.38 -76.56
C SER A 189 26.70 95.12 -77.96
N LEU A 190 25.66 94.29 -78.01
CA LEU A 190 24.76 94.06 -79.14
C LEU A 190 24.31 95.36 -79.83
N PHE A 191 24.49 95.45 -81.14
CA PHE A 191 23.45 95.85 -82.08
C PHE A 191 23.64 95.06 -83.40
N PRO A 192 22.56 94.56 -84.05
CA PRO A 192 22.62 93.75 -85.26
C PRO A 192 22.42 94.59 -86.52
N MET A 193 22.88 94.09 -87.68
CA MET A 193 22.14 93.92 -88.95
C MET A 193 23.09 93.81 -90.16
N ASP A 194 22.66 92.94 -91.07
CA ASP A 194 22.98 92.70 -92.48
C ASP A 194 24.39 92.27 -92.91
#